data_AF-A0A5S4F5H6-F1
#
_entry.id   AF-A0A5S4F5H6-F1
#
_cell.length_a   1.000
_cell.length_b   1.000
_cell.length_c   1.000
_cell.angle_alpha   90.00
_cell.angle_beta   90.00
_cell.angle_gamma   90.00
#
_symmetry.space_group_name_H-M   'P 1'
#
loop_
_entity.id
_entity.type
_entity.pdbx_description
1 polymer ?
#
loop_
_entity_poly.entity_id
_entity_poly.type
_entity_poly.pdbx_seq_one_letter_code
_entity_poly.pdbx_strand_id
1 'polypeptide(L)'
;MPARADNPRPLLHTTAAVAIVVGAGIFKTPAMVAGITQDHGWLIATWLAGALCYAELCATHPHAGGEYHFLSRAWGKRLAFLYAWSKAMVINTGSIALLAYVFGDYMTRVVDLGAHSSALWAAAIIIMLTVTNILGLTIAARLQTAMVLLLVGGLAAVVAAGFTAPATELTSHPAPTWFASTPRPACSGWRWSSCCSPSAAGTRPPTSLPSYTAARAPSPMC
;
A
#
# COMPACT_ATOMS: atom_id res chain seq x y z
N MET A 1 4.84 -24.84 44.66
CA MET A 1 4.87 -23.38 44.44
C MET A 1 3.81 -23.05 43.39
N PRO A 2 2.72 -22.33 43.70
CA PRO A 2 1.77 -21.93 42.66
C PRO A 2 2.43 -20.88 41.75
N ALA A 3 2.33 -21.13 40.44
CA ALA A 3 2.86 -20.27 39.39
C ALA A 3 2.22 -18.89 39.46
N ARG A 4 3.05 -17.85 39.37
CA ARG A 4 2.65 -16.45 39.24
C ARG A 4 1.78 -16.33 37.99
N ALA A 5 0.54 -15.89 38.15
CA ALA A 5 -0.30 -15.49 37.02
C ALA A 5 0.33 -14.25 36.39
N ASP A 6 1.13 -14.45 35.35
CA ASP A 6 1.57 -13.38 34.47
C ASP A 6 0.35 -12.91 33.71
N ASN A 7 -0.24 -11.80 34.18
CA ASN A 7 -1.28 -11.06 33.47
C ASN A 7 -0.65 -10.50 32.18
N PRO A 8 -0.94 -11.03 30.98
CA PRO A 8 -0.43 -10.44 29.75
C PRO A 8 -1.12 -9.09 29.59
N ARG A 9 -0.38 -7.97 29.58
CA ARG A 9 -0.95 -6.62 29.38
C ARG A 9 -1.53 -6.53 27.96
N PRO A 10 -2.84 -6.75 27.72
CA PRO A 10 -3.37 -6.92 26.37
C PRO A 10 -3.35 -5.58 25.61
N LEU A 11 -3.46 -4.49 26.37
CA LEU A 11 -3.54 -3.12 25.88
C LEU A 11 -2.27 -2.63 25.19
N LEU A 12 -1.10 -3.15 25.57
CA LEU A 12 0.16 -2.72 24.95
C LEU A 12 0.35 -3.33 23.56
N HIS A 13 -0.13 -4.56 23.37
CA HIS A 13 -0.01 -5.26 22.09
C HIS A 13 -0.99 -4.72 21.06
N THR A 14 -2.22 -4.41 21.46
CA THR A 14 -3.24 -3.87 20.55
C THR A 14 -2.91 -2.44 20.11
N THR A 15 -2.46 -1.57 21.02
CA THR A 15 -2.06 -0.20 20.68
C THR A 15 -0.87 -0.15 19.73
N ALA A 16 0.12 -1.03 19.91
CA ALA A 16 1.23 -1.17 18.98
C ALA A 16 0.77 -1.68 17.60
N ALA A 17 -0.14 -2.65 17.56
CA ALA A 17 -0.70 -3.15 16.31
C ALA A 17 -1.47 -2.07 15.55
N VAL A 18 -2.30 -1.28 16.24
CA VAL A 18 -3.03 -0.14 15.65
C VAL A 18 -2.06 0.90 15.11
N ALA A 19 -0.99 1.22 15.84
CA ALA A 19 0.03 2.17 15.36
C ALA A 19 0.70 1.70 14.06
N ILE A 20 1.02 0.40 13.95
CA ILE A 20 1.62 -0.17 12.72
C ILE A 20 0.65 -0.07 11.54
N VAL A 21 -0.63 -0.39 11.75
CA VAL A 21 -1.67 -0.31 10.69
C VAL A 21 -1.89 1.12 10.22
N VAL A 22 -1.97 2.08 11.15
CA VAL A 22 -2.14 3.50 10.81
C VAL A 22 -0.93 4.03 10.05
N GLY A 23 0.29 3.67 10.48
CA GLY A 23 1.53 4.16 9.86
C GLY A 23 1.72 3.73 8.40
N ALA A 24 1.49 2.45 8.09
CA ALA A 24 1.69 1.93 6.73
C ALA A 24 0.46 2.11 5.82
N GLY A 25 -0.75 2.07 6.39
CA GLY A 25 -2.00 2.03 5.63
C GLY A 25 -2.47 3.40 5.13
N ILE A 26 -2.33 4.45 5.94
CA ILE A 26 -3.04 5.72 5.70
C ILE A 26 -2.52 6.50 4.49
N PHE A 27 -1.25 6.36 4.13
CA PHE A 27 -0.66 7.14 3.03
C PHE A 27 -0.84 6.47 1.67
N LYS A 28 -0.83 5.13 1.63
CA LYS A 28 -0.83 4.39 0.37
C LYS A 28 -2.23 3.98 -0.08
N THR A 29 -3.08 3.57 0.87
CA THR A 29 -4.37 2.97 0.52
C THR A 29 -5.41 3.98 0.05
N PRO A 30 -5.58 5.19 0.64
CA PRO A 30 -6.58 6.13 0.17
C PRO A 30 -6.20 6.74 -1.18
N ALA A 31 -4.91 7.05 -1.39
CA ALA A 31 -4.43 7.60 -2.66
C ALA A 31 -4.65 6.62 -3.84
N MET A 32 -4.43 5.32 -3.62
CA MET A 32 -4.68 4.30 -4.63
C MET A 32 -6.16 4.14 -4.95
N VAL A 33 -7.03 4.08 -3.92
CA VAL A 33 -8.48 3.95 -4.12
C VAL A 33 -9.06 5.21 -4.75
N ALA A 34 -8.60 6.39 -4.34
CA ALA A 34 -8.97 7.66 -4.97
C ALA A 34 -8.60 7.66 -6.45
N GLY A 35 -7.40 7.18 -6.81
CA GLY A 35 -6.96 7.04 -8.19
C GLY A 35 -7.87 6.17 -9.08
N ILE A 36 -8.47 5.13 -8.50
CA ILE A 36 -9.35 4.19 -9.24
C ILE A 36 -10.78 4.70 -9.32
N THR A 37 -11.30 5.20 -8.20
CA THR A 37 -12.71 5.49 -8.04
C THR A 37 -13.07 6.91 -8.51
N GLN A 38 -12.16 7.88 -8.33
CA GLN A 38 -12.33 9.30 -8.70
C GLN A 38 -13.65 9.94 -8.18
N ASP A 39 -14.28 9.32 -7.17
CA ASP A 39 -15.54 9.70 -6.53
C ASP A 39 -15.44 9.44 -5.02
N HIS A 40 -15.81 10.44 -4.23
CA HIS A 40 -15.59 10.44 -2.78
C HIS A 40 -16.56 9.48 -2.06
N GLY A 41 -17.80 9.38 -2.57
CA GLY A 41 -18.83 8.51 -1.98
C GLY A 41 -18.45 7.03 -2.09
N TRP A 42 -17.99 6.62 -3.28
CA TRP A 42 -17.54 5.25 -3.52
C TRP A 42 -16.22 4.92 -2.82
N LEU A 43 -15.31 5.89 -2.65
CA LEU A 43 -14.08 5.70 -1.89
C LEU A 43 -14.40 5.26 -0.45
N ILE A 44 -15.26 6.02 0.24
CA ILE A 44 -15.64 5.75 1.63
C ILE A 44 -16.43 4.43 1.72
N ALA A 45 -17.38 4.20 0.82
CA ALA A 45 -18.20 2.99 0.80
C ALA A 45 -17.35 1.72 0.64
N THR A 46 -16.38 1.72 -0.28
CA THR A 46 -15.49 0.58 -0.52
C THR A 46 -14.60 0.31 0.70
N TRP A 47 -14.14 1.37 1.36
CA TRP A 47 -13.35 1.30 2.59
C TRP A 47 -14.13 0.67 3.74
N LEU A 48 -15.34 1.16 3.99
CA LEU A 48 -16.21 0.65 5.06
C LEU A 48 -16.63 -0.80 4.78
N ALA A 49 -16.97 -1.13 3.54
CA ALA A 49 -17.32 -2.49 3.16
C ALA A 49 -16.16 -3.48 3.39
N GLY A 50 -14.94 -3.10 3.04
CA GLY A 50 -13.74 -3.90 3.29
C GLY A 50 -13.48 -4.09 4.79
N ALA A 51 -13.56 -3.01 5.58
CA ALA A 51 -13.36 -3.06 7.02
C ALA A 51 -14.41 -3.94 7.72
N LEU A 52 -15.70 -3.81 7.34
CA LEU A 52 -16.79 -4.58 7.94
C LEU A 52 -16.71 -6.06 7.57
N CYS A 53 -16.40 -6.38 6.31
CA CYS A 53 -16.16 -7.76 5.87
C CYS A 53 -15.03 -8.41 6.66
N TYR A 54 -13.91 -7.71 6.84
CA TYR A 54 -12.78 -8.21 7.61
C TYR A 54 -13.10 -8.34 9.11
N ALA A 55 -13.89 -7.41 9.66
CA ALA A 55 -14.35 -7.45 11.05
C ALA A 55 -15.25 -8.67 11.32
N GLU A 56 -16.23 -8.94 10.46
CA GLU A 56 -17.10 -10.12 10.53
C GLU A 56 -16.29 -11.42 10.46
N LEU A 57 -15.30 -11.49 9.55
CA LEU A 57 -14.41 -12.66 9.44
C LEU A 57 -13.59 -12.88 10.72
N CYS A 58 -13.05 -11.80 11.31
CA CYS A 58 -12.29 -11.89 12.55
C CYS A 58 -13.17 -12.23 13.76
N ALA A 59 -14.42 -11.76 13.80
CA ALA A 59 -15.37 -12.03 14.87
C ALA A 59 -15.90 -13.47 14.84
N THR A 60 -16.14 -14.02 13.64
CA THR A 60 -16.65 -15.39 13.45
C THR A 60 -15.58 -16.46 13.74
N HIS A 61 -14.30 -16.15 13.51
CA HIS A 61 -13.20 -17.10 13.68
C HIS A 61 -12.04 -16.50 14.49
N PRO A 62 -12.22 -16.21 15.79
CA PRO A 62 -11.17 -15.66 16.63
C PRO A 62 -10.10 -16.72 16.91
N HIS A 63 -9.02 -16.68 16.14
CA HIS A 63 -7.90 -17.60 16.29
C HIS A 63 -6.56 -16.87 16.21
N ALA A 64 -5.60 -17.26 17.07
CA ALA A 64 -4.27 -16.65 17.11
C ALA A 64 -3.46 -16.84 15.82
N GLY A 65 -3.90 -17.73 14.92
CA GLY A 65 -3.27 -17.96 13.61
C GLY A 65 -3.55 -16.90 12.55
N GLY A 66 -4.41 -15.89 12.83
CA GLY A 66 -4.68 -14.77 11.94
C GLY A 66 -5.08 -15.18 10.51
N GLU A 67 -4.60 -14.45 9.51
CA GLU A 67 -4.91 -14.68 8.09
C GLU A 67 -4.59 -16.10 7.60
N TYR A 68 -3.51 -16.71 8.13
CA TYR A 68 -3.16 -18.09 7.79
C TYR A 68 -4.25 -19.08 8.22
N HIS A 69 -4.87 -18.86 9.38
CA HIS A 69 -5.96 -19.70 9.86
C HIS A 69 -7.17 -19.63 8.92
N PHE A 70 -7.57 -18.42 8.50
CA PHE A 70 -8.68 -18.24 7.57
C PHE A 70 -8.43 -18.95 6.23
N LEU A 71 -7.24 -18.78 5.66
CA LEU A 71 -6.87 -19.44 4.40
C LEU A 71 -6.78 -20.96 4.55
N SER A 72 -6.28 -21.45 5.68
CA SER A 72 -6.18 -22.90 5.92
C SER A 72 -7.56 -23.56 6.03
N ARG A 73 -8.56 -22.82 6.55
CA ARG A 73 -9.95 -23.28 6.67
C ARG A 73 -10.67 -23.29 5.32
N ALA A 74 -10.46 -22.26 4.50
CA ALA A 74 -11.15 -22.10 3.22
C ALA A 74 -10.53 -22.94 2.07
N TRP A 75 -9.20 -23.04 2.02
CA TRP A 75 -8.46 -23.60 0.88
C TRP A 75 -7.53 -24.78 1.26
N GLY A 76 -7.52 -25.15 2.54
CA GLY A 76 -6.67 -26.22 3.05
C GLY A 76 -5.23 -25.80 3.37
N LYS A 77 -4.51 -26.70 4.05
CA LYS A 77 -3.17 -26.43 4.60
C LYS A 77 -2.10 -26.14 3.53
N ARG A 78 -2.19 -26.74 2.35
CA ARG A 78 -1.20 -26.56 1.27
C ARG A 78 -1.20 -25.13 0.72
N LEU A 79 -2.37 -24.57 0.44
CA LEU A 79 -2.51 -23.22 -0.09
C LEU A 79 -2.23 -22.16 0.98
N ALA A 80 -2.65 -22.41 2.23
CA ALA A 80 -2.28 -21.55 3.35
C ALA A 80 -0.77 -21.50 3.57
N PHE A 81 -0.07 -22.65 3.47
CA PHE A 81 1.38 -22.69 3.57
C PHE A 81 2.05 -21.90 2.45
N LEU A 82 1.61 -22.07 1.20
CA LEU A 82 2.15 -21.33 0.07
C LEU A 82 1.93 -19.81 0.22
N TYR A 83 0.77 -19.40 0.75
CA TYR A 83 0.50 -18.00 1.06
C TYR A 83 1.44 -17.46 2.14
N ALA A 84 1.57 -18.18 3.27
CA ALA A 84 2.46 -17.76 4.35
C ALA A 84 3.93 -17.69 3.90
N TRP A 85 4.37 -18.67 3.09
CA TRP A 85 5.70 -18.70 2.49
C TRP A 85 5.90 -17.52 1.54
N SER A 86 4.95 -17.25 0.64
CA SER A 86 5.04 -16.12 -0.30
C SER A 86 5.03 -14.78 0.43
N LYS A 87 4.21 -14.66 1.48
CA LYS A 87 4.16 -13.45 2.32
C LYS A 87 5.50 -13.20 3.01
N ALA A 88 6.11 -14.24 3.58
CA ALA A 88 7.40 -14.14 4.24
C ALA A 88 8.56 -13.88 3.27
N MET A 89 8.61 -14.60 2.15
CA MET A 89 9.78 -14.60 1.24
C MET A 89 9.72 -13.58 0.11
N VAL A 90 8.52 -13.12 -0.27
CA VAL A 90 8.35 -12.23 -1.44
C VAL A 90 7.75 -10.90 -1.03
N ILE A 91 6.61 -10.91 -0.34
CA ILE A 91 5.85 -9.68 -0.05
C ILE A 91 6.59 -8.81 0.97
N ASN A 92 6.98 -9.39 2.10
CA ASN A 92 7.63 -8.64 3.17
C ASN A 92 9.06 -8.22 2.80
N THR A 93 9.86 -9.16 2.31
CA THR A 93 11.25 -8.92 1.86
C THR A 93 11.31 -7.95 0.68
N GLY A 94 10.42 -8.09 -0.31
CA GLY A 94 10.34 -7.19 -1.46
C GLY A 94 9.98 -5.78 -1.05
N SER A 95 9.09 -5.61 -0.07
CA SER A 95 8.77 -4.29 0.48
C SER A 95 9.98 -3.66 1.19
N ILE A 96 10.72 -4.44 1.98
CA ILE A 96 11.94 -3.96 2.65
C ILE A 96 13.01 -3.57 1.62
N ALA A 97 13.22 -4.39 0.59
CA ALA A 97 14.19 -4.12 -0.47
C ALA A 97 13.83 -2.84 -1.27
N LEU A 98 12.55 -2.67 -1.61
CA LEU A 98 12.07 -1.47 -2.30
C LEU A 98 12.31 -0.22 -1.45
N LEU A 99 11.94 -0.25 -0.17
CA LEU A 99 12.14 0.89 0.74
C LEU A 99 13.63 1.20 0.96
N ALA A 100 14.48 0.18 1.08
CA ALA A 100 15.92 0.35 1.21
C ALA A 100 16.53 1.03 -0.02
N TYR A 101 16.07 0.65 -1.22
CA TYR A 101 16.53 1.28 -2.47
C TYR A 101 16.09 2.75 -2.54
N VAL A 102 14.82 3.02 -2.23
CA VAL A 102 14.30 4.39 -2.15
C VAL A 102 15.10 5.24 -1.17
N PHE A 103 15.43 4.69 0.01
CA PHE A 103 16.30 5.36 0.98
C PHE A 103 17.71 5.62 0.42
N GLY A 104 18.30 4.64 -0.27
CA GLY A 104 19.60 4.77 -0.91
C GLY A 104 19.64 5.86 -1.99
N ASP A 105 18.57 5.99 -2.78
CA ASP A 105 18.42 7.05 -3.77
C ASP A 105 18.35 8.44 -3.11
N TYR A 106 17.66 8.56 -1.97
CA TYR A 106 17.64 9.80 -1.20
C TYR A 106 19.00 10.14 -0.58
N MET A 107 19.70 9.15 -0.01
CA MET A 107 21.02 9.36 0.60
C MET A 107 22.09 9.72 -0.44
N THR A 108 22.00 9.16 -1.65
CA THR A 108 22.90 9.50 -2.76
C THR A 108 22.85 10.99 -3.11
N ARG A 109 21.69 11.64 -2.98
CA ARG A 109 21.57 13.09 -3.21
C ARG A 109 22.31 13.92 -2.17
N VAL A 110 22.54 13.37 -0.97
CA VAL A 110 23.24 14.05 0.13
C VAL A 110 24.73 13.75 0.06
N VAL A 111 25.09 12.48 -0.12
CA VAL A 111 26.47 12.01 -0.21
C VAL A 111 26.58 11.07 -1.41
N ASP A 112 27.19 11.58 -2.48
CA ASP A 112 27.44 10.81 -3.69
C ASP A 112 28.74 10.00 -3.53
N LEU A 113 28.60 8.66 -3.59
CA LEU A 113 29.72 7.71 -3.52
C LEU A 113 30.12 7.19 -4.93
N GLY A 114 29.59 7.78 -6.00
CA GLY A 114 29.85 7.41 -7.39
C GLY A 114 28.82 6.43 -7.97
N ALA A 115 29.18 5.73 -9.05
CA ALA A 115 28.25 5.00 -9.92
C ALA A 115 27.40 3.89 -9.25
N HIS A 116 27.75 3.43 -8.04
CA HIS A 116 27.03 2.39 -7.30
C HIS A 116 26.55 2.87 -5.91
N SER A 117 26.43 4.17 -5.69
CA SER A 117 26.09 4.75 -4.38
C SER A 117 24.75 4.26 -3.84
N SER A 118 23.71 4.14 -4.67
CA SER A 118 22.37 3.75 -4.24
C SER A 118 22.35 2.32 -3.70
N ALA A 119 23.01 1.39 -4.40
CA ALA A 119 23.11 -0.01 -3.99
C ALA A 119 23.92 -0.20 -2.70
N LEU A 120 25.01 0.56 -2.53
CA LEU A 120 25.82 0.53 -1.31
C LEU A 120 25.05 1.06 -0.09
N TRP A 121 24.35 2.18 -0.24
CA TRP A 121 23.49 2.72 0.81
C TRP A 121 22.32 1.79 1.14
N ALA A 122 21.69 1.17 0.13
CA ALA A 122 20.63 0.19 0.33
C ALA A 122 21.14 -1.06 1.09
N ALA A 123 22.33 -1.56 0.75
CA ALA A 123 22.93 -2.67 1.48
C ALA A 123 23.26 -2.27 2.93
N ALA A 124 23.84 -1.08 3.14
CA ALA A 124 24.20 -0.58 4.46
C ALA A 124 22.97 -0.44 5.38
N ILE A 125 21.86 0.10 4.90
CA ILE A 125 20.65 0.25 5.71
C ILE A 125 20.00 -1.11 6.04
N ILE A 126 20.04 -2.08 5.11
CA ILE A 126 19.53 -3.44 5.37
C ILE A 126 20.36 -4.13 6.45
N ILE A 127 21.70 -4.03 6.37
CA ILE A 127 22.60 -4.60 7.39
C ILE A 127 22.35 -3.93 8.74
N MET A 128 22.28 -2.61 8.78
CA MET A 128 22.01 -1.84 10.00
C MET A 128 20.67 -2.23 10.64
N LEU A 129 19.62 -2.37 9.84
CA LEU A 129 18.30 -2.77 10.31
C LEU A 129 18.30 -4.22 10.83
N THR A 130 19.03 -5.11 10.16
CA THR A 130 19.18 -6.52 10.56
C THR A 130 19.93 -6.61 11.89
N VAL A 131 21.04 -5.88 12.04
CA VAL A 131 21.80 -5.80 13.29
C VAL A 131 20.93 -5.24 14.42
N THR A 132 20.17 -4.18 14.16
CA THR A 132 19.23 -3.60 15.15
C THR A 132 18.16 -4.63 15.57
N ASN A 133 17.67 -5.43 14.61
CA ASN A 133 16.71 -6.49 14.89
C ASN A 133 17.30 -7.59 15.80
N ILE A 134 18.57 -7.96 15.56
CA ILE A 134 19.30 -8.97 16.35
C ILE A 134 19.65 -8.44 17.75
N LEU A 135 20.06 -7.17 17.88
CA LEU A 135 20.47 -6.56 19.15
C LEU A 135 19.30 -6.33 20.12
N GLY A 136 18.07 -6.17 19.62
CA GLY A 136 16.91 -6.09 20.50
C GLY A 136 15.61 -5.71 19.80
N LEU A 137 14.63 -6.62 19.89
CA LEU A 137 13.26 -6.38 19.40
C LEU A 137 12.58 -5.19 20.07
N THR A 138 12.92 -4.87 21.33
CA THR A 138 12.39 -3.71 22.04
C THR A 138 12.91 -2.39 21.47
N ILE A 139 14.16 -2.35 20.98
CA ILE A 139 14.75 -1.17 20.35
C ILE A 139 14.09 -0.95 18.99
N ALA A 140 13.97 -2.02 18.19
CA ALA A 140 13.26 -1.99 16.91
C ALA A 140 11.81 -1.53 17.07
N ALA A 141 11.09 -2.05 18.07
CA ALA A 141 9.71 -1.63 18.36
C ALA A 141 9.62 -0.14 18.74
N ARG A 142 10.53 0.38 19.58
CA ARG A 142 10.55 1.81 19.94
C ARG A 142 10.86 2.70 18.74
N LEU A 143 11.84 2.33 17.91
CA LEU A 143 12.18 3.07 16.69
C LEU A 143 11.01 3.09 15.70
N GLN A 144 10.32 1.95 15.55
CA GLN A 144 9.12 1.85 14.72
C GLN A 144 8.00 2.78 15.24
N THR A 145 7.69 2.73 16.53
CA THR A 145 6.66 3.60 17.12
C THR A 145 7.03 5.07 17.00
N ALA A 146 8.29 5.43 17.24
CA ALA A 146 8.78 6.81 17.10
C ALA A 146 8.65 7.32 15.66
N MET A 147 9.02 6.50 14.67
CA MET A 147 8.84 6.85 13.25
C MET A 147 7.38 7.06 12.90
N VAL A 148 6.49 6.16 13.30
CA VAL A 148 5.05 6.33 13.05
C VAL A 148 4.52 7.61 13.69
N LEU A 149 4.89 7.89 14.95
CA LEU A 149 4.49 9.13 15.62
C LEU A 149 4.99 10.37 14.87
N LEU A 150 6.22 10.33 14.35
CA LEU A 150 6.78 11.41 13.55
C LEU A 150 6.03 11.58 12.23
N LEU A 151 5.69 10.50 11.53
CA LEU A 151 4.87 10.58 10.30
C LEU A 151 3.48 11.16 10.58
N VAL A 152 2.81 10.69 11.63
CA VAL A 152 1.48 11.18 12.02
C VAL A 152 1.55 12.65 12.44
N GLY A 153 2.57 13.04 13.21
CA GLY A 153 2.82 14.43 13.59
C GLY A 153 3.07 15.33 12.37
N GLY A 154 3.87 14.86 11.41
CA GLY A 154 4.10 15.56 10.15
C GLY A 154 2.82 15.75 9.35
N LEU A 155 1.98 14.72 9.24
CA LEU A 155 0.68 14.82 8.58
C LEU A 155 -0.25 15.82 9.30
N ALA A 156 -0.31 15.78 10.64
CA ALA A 156 -1.08 16.73 11.43
C ALA A 156 -0.60 18.17 11.20
N ALA A 157 0.71 18.38 11.10
CA ALA A 157 1.29 19.68 10.79
C ALA A 157 0.91 20.17 9.38
N VAL A 158 0.90 19.28 8.38
CA VAL A 158 0.42 19.62 7.01
C VAL A 158 -1.05 20.01 7.01
N VAL A 159 -1.89 19.27 7.75
CA VAL A 159 -3.31 19.59 7.90
C VAL A 159 -3.49 20.96 8.57
N ALA A 160 -2.76 21.23 9.67
CA ALA A 160 -2.80 22.51 10.36
C ALA A 160 -2.32 23.67 9.46
N ALA A 161 -1.23 23.47 8.71
CA ALA A 161 -0.74 24.44 7.75
C ALA A 161 -1.77 24.74 6.65
N GLY A 162 -2.51 23.72 6.19
CA GLY A 162 -3.61 23.88 5.23
C GLY A 162 -4.73 24.79 5.73
N PHE A 163 -5.04 24.79 7.03
CA PHE A 163 -6.01 25.73 7.61
C PHE A 163 -5.49 27.17 7.73
N THR A 164 -4.17 27.35 7.80
CA THR A 164 -3.53 28.68 7.91
C THR A 164 -3.05 29.24 6.58
N ALA A 165 -3.03 28.44 5.52
CA ALA A 165 -2.55 28.86 4.21
C ALA A 165 -3.52 29.90 3.61
N PRO A 166 -3.04 31.06 3.16
CA PRO A 166 -3.88 32.03 2.46
C PRO A 166 -4.43 31.35 1.20
N ALA A 167 -5.73 31.58 0.92
CA ALA A 167 -6.44 31.06 -0.25
C ALA A 167 -5.83 31.61 -1.55
N THR A 168 -4.65 31.12 -1.90
CA THR A 168 -3.89 31.51 -3.07
C THR A 168 -4.33 30.55 -4.16
N GLU A 169 -5.24 31.05 -5.00
CA GLU A 169 -5.85 30.36 -6.14
C GLU A 169 -6.18 28.89 -5.88
N LEU A 170 -7.35 28.66 -5.26
CA LEU A 170 -8.02 27.37 -5.33
C LEU A 170 -8.18 27.03 -6.82
N THR A 171 -7.24 26.26 -7.38
CA THR A 171 -7.47 25.54 -8.63
C THR A 171 -8.83 24.90 -8.48
N SER A 172 -9.75 25.26 -9.38
CA SER A 172 -11.15 24.83 -9.34
C SER A 172 -11.20 23.31 -9.40
N HIS A 173 -11.04 22.66 -8.26
CA HIS A 173 -11.27 21.24 -8.15
C HIS A 173 -12.76 21.05 -8.36
N PRO A 174 -13.17 20.15 -9.27
CA PRO A 174 -14.58 19.85 -9.45
C PRO A 174 -15.17 19.51 -8.07
N ALA A 175 -16.38 19.99 -7.81
CA ALA A 175 -17.08 19.74 -6.56
C ALA A 175 -17.01 18.24 -6.21
N PRO A 176 -16.85 17.87 -4.93
CA PRO A 176 -16.76 16.48 -4.54
C PRO A 176 -17.98 15.73 -5.09
N THR A 177 -17.72 14.78 -5.98
CA THR A 177 -18.73 13.89 -6.52
C THR A 177 -19.08 12.86 -5.46
N TRP A 178 -20.38 12.73 -5.19
CA TRP A 178 -20.94 11.78 -4.24
C TRP A 178 -21.83 10.81 -4.99
N PHE A 179 -21.33 9.60 -5.24
CA PHE A 179 -22.07 8.58 -5.99
C PHE A 179 -22.54 9.06 -7.38
N ALA A 180 -21.81 9.99 -7.99
CA ALA A 180 -22.16 10.59 -9.28
C ALA A 180 -21.68 9.73 -10.44
N SER A 181 -20.66 8.89 -10.19
CA SER A 181 -20.17 7.90 -11.14
C SER A 181 -20.71 6.51 -10.78
N THR A 182 -21.08 5.71 -11.77
CA THR A 182 -21.15 4.26 -11.55
C THR A 182 -19.72 3.77 -11.37
N PRO A 183 -19.39 3.05 -10.28
CA PRO A 183 -18.05 2.53 -10.10
C PRO A 183 -17.83 1.61 -11.28
N ARG A 184 -16.83 1.94 -12.11
CA ARG A 184 -16.45 1.08 -13.22
C ARG A 184 -16.23 -0.30 -12.58
N PRO A 185 -16.95 -1.36 -13.00
CA PRO A 185 -16.81 -2.65 -12.38
C PRO A 185 -15.33 -2.96 -12.40
N ALA A 186 -14.73 -3.08 -11.21
CA ALA A 186 -13.33 -3.42 -11.06
C ALA A 186 -13.06 -4.56 -12.02
N CYS A 187 -12.15 -4.33 -12.98
CA CYS A 187 -11.81 -5.23 -14.08
C CYS A 187 -12.19 -6.67 -13.76
N SER A 188 -13.25 -7.17 -14.41
CA SER A 188 -13.86 -8.49 -14.20
C SER A 188 -12.98 -9.68 -14.62
N GLY A 189 -11.67 -9.56 -14.47
CA GLY A 189 -10.74 -10.65 -14.67
C GLY A 189 -9.33 -10.15 -14.57
N TRP A 190 -8.62 -10.49 -13.49
CA TRP A 190 -7.16 -10.69 -13.41
C TRP A 190 -6.22 -9.68 -14.09
N ARG A 191 -6.69 -8.48 -14.46
CA ARG A 191 -6.02 -7.51 -15.33
C ARG A 191 -5.70 -6.22 -14.57
N TRP A 192 -5.11 -6.38 -13.38
CA TRP A 192 -4.52 -5.26 -12.64
C TRP A 192 -3.33 -4.62 -13.37
N SER A 193 -2.67 -5.36 -14.26
CA SER A 193 -1.54 -4.89 -15.06
C SER A 193 -1.91 -3.78 -16.06
N SER A 194 -3.15 -3.76 -16.58
CA SER A 194 -3.56 -2.76 -17.57
C SER A 194 -3.97 -1.41 -16.96
N CYS A 195 -4.25 -1.36 -15.65
CA CYS A 195 -4.47 -0.10 -14.93
C CYS A 195 -3.14 0.57 -14.51
N CYS A 196 -2.02 -0.16 -14.50
CA CYS A 196 -0.69 0.35 -14.17
C CYS A 196 0.15 0.76 -15.39
N SER A 197 -0.45 0.98 -16.57
CA SER A 197 0.27 1.58 -17.70
C SER A 197 0.19 3.11 -17.65
N PRO A 198 1.28 3.83 -17.33
CA PRO A 198 1.31 5.28 -17.37
C PRO A 198 1.52 5.75 -18.81
N SER A 199 0.47 5.76 -19.64
CA SER A 199 0.47 6.48 -20.93
C SER A 199 -0.91 6.52 -21.57
N ALA A 200 -1.70 7.54 -21.22
CA ALA A 200 -2.73 8.10 -22.11
C ALA A 200 -3.13 9.54 -21.70
N ALA A 201 -2.25 10.28 -21.05
CA ALA A 201 -2.36 11.73 -20.90
C ALA A 201 -1.21 12.35 -21.70
N GLY A 202 -1.49 12.69 -22.96
CA GLY A 202 -0.51 13.25 -23.88
C GLY A 202 -1.11 13.41 -25.27
N THR A 203 -1.77 14.55 -25.48
CA THR A 203 -1.76 15.33 -26.74
C THR A 203 -1.64 14.53 -28.04
N ARG A 204 -2.76 14.32 -28.76
CA ARG A 204 -2.71 14.07 -30.22
C ARG A 204 -2.50 15.41 -30.94
N PRO A 205 -1.40 15.65 -31.66
CA PRO A 205 -1.40 16.63 -32.74
C PRO A 205 -1.96 15.98 -34.03
N PRO A 206 -2.54 16.76 -34.96
CA PRO A 206 -3.11 16.23 -36.20
C PRO A 206 -1.98 16.03 -37.23
N THR A 207 -1.63 14.78 -37.53
CA THR A 207 -0.81 14.45 -38.70
C THR A 207 -1.67 13.73 -39.72
N SER A 208 -2.09 14.52 -40.72
CA SER A 208 -2.16 14.19 -42.16
C SER A 208 -2.30 12.73 -42.57
N LEU A 209 -3.42 12.43 -43.24
CA LEU A 209 -3.58 11.36 -44.23
C LEU A 209 -2.40 11.36 -45.23
N PRO A 210 -2.05 10.17 -45.78
CA PRO A 210 -2.60 9.86 -47.09
C PRO A 210 -3.17 8.45 -47.22
N SER A 211 -4.36 8.42 -47.79
CA SER A 211 -4.89 7.44 -48.76
C SER A 211 -3.95 6.32 -49.22
N TYR A 212 -4.34 5.08 -48.89
CA TYR A 212 -4.35 3.94 -49.82
C TYR A 212 -5.61 3.09 -49.55
N THR A 213 -6.62 3.31 -50.39
CA THR A 213 -7.39 2.27 -51.12
C THR A 213 -7.38 0.86 -50.51
N ALA A 214 -8.51 0.43 -49.93
CA ALA A 214 -9.63 -0.20 -50.62
C ALA A 214 -9.51 -1.72 -50.78
N ALA A 215 -10.40 -2.41 -50.06
CA ALA A 215 -11.19 -3.55 -50.51
C ALA A 215 -10.48 -4.83 -50.99
N ARG A 216 -10.49 -5.87 -50.15
CA ARG A 216 -11.02 -7.20 -50.51
C ARG A 216 -11.25 -8.09 -49.28
N ALA A 217 -12.53 -8.28 -48.94
CA ALA A 217 -13.03 -9.58 -48.48
C ALA A 217 -13.23 -10.47 -49.75
N PRO A 218 -13.13 -11.81 -49.67
CA PRO A 218 -14.23 -12.64 -49.13
C PRO A 218 -13.74 -13.88 -48.33
N SER A 219 -14.36 -14.20 -47.18
CA SER A 219 -15.33 -15.29 -46.93
C SER A 219 -14.69 -16.59 -46.37
N PRO A 220 -15.48 -17.47 -45.69
CA PRO A 220 -15.08 -18.23 -44.50
C PRO A 220 -14.44 -19.60 -44.75
N MET A 221 -13.71 -20.09 -43.74
CA MET A 221 -13.22 -21.47 -43.61
C MET A 221 -14.38 -22.48 -43.51
N CYS A 222 -14.28 -23.55 -44.30
CA CYS A 222 -14.28 -24.90 -43.73
C CYS A 222 -12.83 -25.24 -43.36
#